data_AF-A0A7Y5W0T9-F1
#
_entry.id   AF-A0A7Y5W0T9-F1
#
_cell.length_a   1.000
_cell.length_b   1.000
_cell.length_c   1.000
_cell.angle_alpha   90.00
_cell.angle_beta   90.00
_cell.angle_gamma   90.00
#
_symmetry.space_group_name_H-M   'P 1'
#
loop_
_entity.id
_entity.type
_entity.pdbx_description
1 polymer ?
#
loop_
_entity_poly.entity_id
_entity_poly.type
_entity_poly.pdbx_seq_one_letter_code
_entity_poly.pdbx_strand_id
1 'polypeptide(L)'
;MATGVPIIVSERSGAIAVRRRTVSGEWERSLVTPAAVWPVLNPARDAVAVSVVAQEGEFLRSNIELFALDGTHLRTLHQTPRGVGPVIAPRIPHYAAWSPRGDVLSYVAQSSYGLTLFLSEIDGAFVSDPIINGAPIFSAWCPDNNFLGVHAGDELAVIEVEGSRTTANVAERAVGFRTPAFSSDANIMAYAVPAEPGVAIMRAHFQGTGGREVHRLPGGVAMAFRPGTCELTVALTRQPDSGVFDELWSIDMAGEAAGARLLWRGPLVAFFWAPQGDRMVAIVPTHTGDGRFSAWALDAEGQFAGATEPFVPSVDYRTVLGFFDQFATSHHLWSPDGEGFLLAGRLPGDAVSAAFGDPVGDYVMLWEARRGAPVEVVGPGDVAFFPPPQQ
;
A
#
# COMPACT_ATOMS: atom_id res chain seq x y z
N MET A 1 -4.70 -6.19 -20.58
CA MET A 1 -5.44 -5.06 -19.97
C MET A 1 -6.76 -4.85 -20.69
N ALA A 2 -7.87 -5.08 -19.98
CA ALA A 2 -9.20 -4.78 -20.50
C ALA A 2 -9.38 -3.27 -20.74
N THR A 3 -10.00 -2.92 -21.88
CA THR A 3 -10.44 -1.54 -22.16
C THR A 3 -11.39 -1.05 -21.07
N GLY A 4 -11.22 0.19 -20.61
CA GLY A 4 -12.17 0.83 -19.69
C GLY A 4 -11.92 0.69 -18.18
N VAL A 5 -10.96 -0.13 -17.73
CA VAL A 5 -10.57 -0.14 -16.30
C VAL A 5 -9.95 1.23 -15.95
N PRO A 6 -10.52 1.98 -14.99
CA PRO A 6 -9.97 3.27 -14.62
C PRO A 6 -8.69 3.09 -13.81
N ILE A 7 -7.74 4.00 -13.99
CA ILE A 7 -6.70 4.26 -12.99
C ILE A 7 -6.93 5.65 -12.40
N ILE A 8 -6.67 5.79 -11.11
CA ILE A 8 -6.64 7.10 -10.46
C ILE A 8 -5.20 7.59 -10.43
N VAL A 9 -4.98 8.84 -10.83
CA VAL A 9 -3.64 9.45 -10.96
C VAL A 9 -3.56 10.68 -10.07
N SER A 10 -2.48 10.75 -9.28
CA SER A 10 -2.06 11.98 -8.62
C SER A 10 -1.06 12.72 -9.51
N GLU A 11 -1.42 13.91 -9.97
CA GLU A 11 -0.60 14.72 -10.85
C GLU A 11 0.24 15.72 -10.06
N ARG A 12 1.40 16.12 -10.60
CA ARG A 12 2.31 17.10 -10.01
C ARG A 12 1.65 18.45 -9.68
N SER A 13 0.60 18.82 -10.42
CA SER A 13 -0.20 20.02 -10.17
C SER A 13 -1.00 19.97 -8.87
N GLY A 14 -1.10 18.80 -8.22
CA GLY A 14 -2.04 18.51 -7.15
C GLY A 14 -3.40 18.01 -7.66
N ALA A 15 -3.60 17.91 -8.97
CA ALA A 15 -4.85 17.37 -9.49
C ALA A 15 -4.93 15.86 -9.29
N ILE A 16 -6.11 15.38 -8.90
CA ILE A 16 -6.47 13.96 -8.97
C ILE A 16 -7.32 13.77 -10.23
N ALA A 17 -6.93 12.84 -11.08
CA ALA A 17 -7.61 12.57 -12.34
C ALA A 17 -7.79 11.07 -12.55
N VAL A 18 -8.91 10.70 -13.16
CA VAL A 18 -9.12 9.35 -13.67
C VAL A 18 -8.57 9.27 -15.08
N ARG A 19 -7.84 8.19 -15.39
CA ARG A 19 -7.48 7.83 -16.77
C ARG A 19 -8.12 6.52 -17.16
N ARG A 20 -8.69 6.46 -18.37
CA ARG A 20 -9.27 5.25 -18.95
C ARG A 20 -8.68 4.97 -20.31
N ARG A 21 -8.34 3.70 -20.55
CA ARG A 21 -7.86 3.27 -21.87
C ARG A 21 -9.04 3.10 -22.82
N THR A 22 -9.01 3.83 -23.93
CA THR A 22 -10.01 3.77 -24.99
C THR A 22 -9.81 2.52 -25.86
N VAL A 23 -10.76 2.25 -26.75
CA VAL A 23 -10.66 1.16 -27.74
C VAL A 23 -9.52 1.41 -28.74
N SER A 24 -9.15 2.67 -29.02
CA SER A 24 -7.99 3.00 -29.86
C SER A 24 -6.65 2.82 -29.14
N GLY A 25 -6.68 2.50 -27.84
CA GLY A 25 -5.49 2.31 -27.01
C GLY A 25 -4.96 3.59 -26.36
N GLU A 26 -5.58 4.75 -26.63
CA GLU A 26 -5.24 6.03 -26.01
C GLU A 26 -5.77 6.13 -24.58
N TRP A 27 -5.21 7.05 -23.80
CA TRP A 27 -5.63 7.31 -22.42
C TRP A 27 -6.40 8.63 -22.31
N GLU A 28 -7.71 8.51 -22.10
CA GLU A 28 -8.56 9.66 -21.82
C GLU A 28 -8.46 10.08 -20.36
N ARG A 29 -8.41 11.39 -20.12
CA ARG A 29 -8.29 11.98 -18.78
C ARG A 29 -9.59 12.69 -18.38
N SER A 30 -10.07 12.40 -17.17
CA SER A 30 -11.18 13.12 -16.52
C SER A 30 -10.73 13.66 -15.16
N LEU A 31 -10.97 14.94 -14.88
CA LEU A 31 -10.60 15.56 -13.61
C LEU A 31 -11.57 15.11 -12.49
N VAL A 32 -11.04 14.73 -11.33
CA VAL A 32 -11.84 14.50 -10.11
C VAL A 32 -11.78 15.74 -9.22
N THR A 33 -10.58 16.19 -8.86
CA THR A 33 -10.38 17.39 -8.04
C THR A 33 -9.06 18.08 -8.42
N PRO A 34 -8.99 19.42 -8.42
CA PRO A 34 -7.78 20.14 -8.83
C PRO A 34 -6.65 20.15 -7.79
N ALA A 35 -6.93 19.84 -6.52
CA ALA A 35 -5.97 19.97 -5.43
C ALA A 35 -6.22 18.95 -4.31
N ALA A 36 -5.60 17.79 -4.41
CA ALA A 36 -5.56 16.76 -3.37
C ALA A 36 -4.34 15.83 -3.57
N VAL A 37 -4.11 14.93 -2.63
CA VAL A 37 -3.05 13.92 -2.67
C VAL A 37 -3.56 12.59 -2.12
N TRP A 38 -2.83 11.51 -2.37
CA TRP A 38 -3.10 10.17 -1.83
C TRP A 38 -4.54 9.67 -2.10
N PRO A 39 -4.90 9.48 -3.40
CA PRO A 39 -6.20 8.92 -3.75
C PRO A 39 -6.30 7.44 -3.41
N VAL A 40 -7.39 7.04 -2.77
CA VAL A 40 -7.72 5.65 -2.42
C VAL A 40 -9.09 5.29 -3.01
N LEU A 41 -9.08 4.44 -4.03
CA LEU A 41 -10.31 3.97 -4.70
C LEU A 41 -11.12 3.07 -3.77
N ASN A 42 -12.43 3.29 -3.73
CA ASN A 42 -13.33 2.42 -3.00
C ASN A 42 -13.50 1.07 -3.74
N PRO A 43 -13.47 -0.09 -3.05
CA PRO A 43 -13.59 -1.40 -3.69
C PRO A 43 -14.99 -1.71 -4.25
N ALA A 44 -16.04 -1.05 -3.75
CA ALA A 44 -17.43 -1.39 -4.06
C ALA A 44 -18.20 -0.28 -4.79
N ARG A 45 -17.65 0.94 -4.86
CA ARG A 45 -18.30 2.11 -5.47
C ARG A 45 -17.35 2.84 -6.40
N ASP A 46 -17.90 3.49 -7.43
CA ASP A 46 -17.18 4.44 -8.29
C ASP A 46 -16.87 5.75 -7.53
N ALA A 47 -16.07 5.64 -6.47
CA ALA A 47 -15.70 6.72 -5.59
C ALA A 47 -14.22 6.62 -5.19
N VAL A 48 -13.65 7.77 -4.83
CA VAL A 48 -12.28 7.91 -4.39
C VAL A 48 -12.23 8.82 -3.16
N ALA A 49 -11.57 8.35 -2.10
CA ALA A 49 -11.18 9.19 -0.97
C ALA A 49 -9.83 9.85 -1.27
N VAL A 50 -9.71 11.14 -0.98
CA VAL A 50 -8.48 11.91 -1.22
C VAL A 50 -8.16 12.76 0.01
N SER A 51 -6.87 13.02 0.23
CA SER A 51 -6.42 13.95 1.27
C SER A 51 -6.28 15.36 0.72
N VAL A 52 -6.93 16.33 1.35
CA VAL A 52 -6.84 17.75 1.01
C VAL A 52 -6.17 18.48 2.16
N VAL A 53 -5.15 19.31 1.86
CA VAL A 53 -4.57 20.25 2.82
C VAL A 53 -4.85 21.66 2.33
N ALA A 54 -5.54 22.45 3.15
CA ALA A 54 -5.94 23.81 2.81
C ALA A 54 -5.52 24.79 3.91
N GLN A 55 -5.25 26.03 3.51
CA GLN A 55 -5.04 27.14 4.44
C GLN A 55 -6.39 27.64 4.97
N GLU A 56 -6.55 27.72 6.28
CA GLU A 56 -7.69 28.29 6.97
C GLU A 56 -7.23 29.38 7.95
N GLY A 57 -7.25 30.64 7.50
CA GLY A 57 -6.68 31.75 8.25
C GLY A 57 -5.17 31.58 8.40
N GLU A 58 -4.67 31.56 9.64
CA GLU A 58 -3.25 31.35 9.95
C GLU A 58 -2.85 29.87 10.06
N PHE A 59 -3.81 28.95 10.04
CA PHE A 59 -3.56 27.53 10.24
C PHE A 59 -3.70 26.75 8.93
N LEU A 60 -2.98 25.63 8.85
CA LEU A 60 -3.27 24.60 7.86
C LEU A 60 -4.26 23.61 8.47
N ARG A 61 -5.18 23.12 7.63
CA ARG A 61 -6.13 22.07 7.98
C ARG A 61 -6.06 20.97 6.93
N SER A 62 -6.17 19.72 7.38
CA SER A 62 -6.30 18.56 6.51
C SER A 62 -7.69 17.94 6.61
N ASN A 63 -8.20 17.49 5.46
CA ASN A 63 -9.46 16.79 5.33
C ASN A 63 -9.25 15.48 4.55
N ILE A 64 -10.13 14.50 4.80
CA ILE A 64 -10.36 13.40 3.86
C ILE A 64 -11.69 13.69 3.17
N GLU A 65 -11.64 13.87 1.87
CA GLU A 65 -12.79 14.18 1.03
C GLU A 65 -13.10 12.99 0.12
N LEU A 66 -14.39 12.70 -0.08
CA LEU A 66 -14.90 11.64 -0.94
C LEU A 66 -15.50 12.26 -2.20
N PHE A 67 -15.08 11.78 -3.36
CA PHE A 67 -15.58 12.18 -4.66
C PHE A 67 -16.06 10.98 -5.46
N ALA A 68 -17.08 11.16 -6.29
CA ALA A 68 -17.33 10.24 -7.40
C ALA A 68 -16.24 10.40 -8.47
N LEU A 69 -16.06 9.38 -9.30
CA LEU A 69 -15.03 9.39 -10.36
C LEU A 69 -15.27 10.42 -11.47
N ASP A 70 -16.45 11.04 -11.53
CA ASP A 70 -16.78 12.15 -12.43
C ASP A 70 -16.43 13.53 -11.85
N GLY A 71 -15.91 13.58 -10.61
CA GLY A 71 -15.54 14.80 -9.90
C GLY A 71 -16.64 15.38 -9.01
N THR A 72 -17.81 14.73 -8.92
CA THR A 72 -18.85 15.14 -7.96
C THR A 72 -18.35 14.93 -6.53
N HIS A 73 -18.25 15.99 -5.73
CA HIS A 73 -17.98 15.88 -4.30
C HIS A 73 -19.17 15.21 -3.61
N LEU A 74 -18.89 14.14 -2.86
CA LEU A 74 -19.92 13.35 -2.18
C LEU A 74 -20.00 13.73 -0.70
N ARG A 75 -18.85 13.86 -0.02
CA ARG A 75 -18.78 13.96 1.44
C ARG A 75 -17.38 14.31 1.96
N THR A 76 -17.30 14.96 3.12
CA THR A 76 -16.10 14.99 3.96
C THR A 76 -16.14 13.84 4.99
N LEU A 77 -15.12 12.99 5.01
CA LEU A 77 -15.00 11.83 5.93
C LEU A 77 -14.19 12.15 7.19
N HIS A 78 -13.26 13.09 7.09
CA HIS A 78 -12.47 13.57 8.21
C HIS A 78 -12.18 15.05 8.06
N GLN A 79 -12.14 15.74 9.20
CA GLN A 79 -11.62 17.09 9.29
C GLN A 79 -10.75 17.20 10.53
N THR A 80 -9.49 17.59 10.34
CA THR A 80 -8.56 17.75 11.46
C THR A 80 -8.99 18.92 12.35
N PRO A 81 -9.01 18.74 13.69
CA PRO A 81 -9.36 19.80 14.62
C PRO A 81 -8.45 21.03 14.50
N ARG A 82 -8.96 22.20 14.86
CA ARG A 82 -8.15 23.44 14.89
C ARG A 82 -6.96 23.29 15.84
N GLY A 83 -5.81 23.78 15.41
CA GLY A 83 -4.56 23.75 16.19
C GLY A 83 -3.83 22.41 16.18
N VAL A 84 -4.37 21.39 15.50
CA VAL A 84 -3.69 20.11 15.26
C VAL A 84 -2.95 20.20 13.91
N GLY A 85 -1.74 19.64 13.85
CA GLY A 85 -0.93 19.63 12.62
C GLY A 85 -1.63 18.87 11.49
N PRO A 86 -1.52 19.33 10.23
CA PRO A 86 -2.31 18.79 9.11
C PRO A 86 -1.69 17.55 8.45
N VAL A 87 -0.54 17.06 8.94
CA VAL A 87 0.21 15.99 8.28
C VAL A 87 0.85 15.02 9.28
N ILE A 88 0.90 13.74 8.89
CA ILE A 88 1.58 12.68 9.64
C ILE A 88 3.04 12.53 9.21
N ALA A 89 3.38 12.94 7.98
CA ALA A 89 4.73 13.00 7.44
C ALA A 89 4.81 13.99 6.26
N PRO A 90 6.01 14.40 5.80
CA PRO A 90 6.14 15.29 4.64
C PRO A 90 5.37 14.76 3.42
N ARG A 91 4.47 15.59 2.87
CA ARG A 91 3.54 15.25 1.77
C ARG A 91 2.52 14.16 2.08
N ILE A 92 2.39 13.69 3.32
CA ILE A 92 1.44 12.64 3.72
C ILE A 92 0.51 13.22 4.79
N PRO A 93 -0.65 13.76 4.41
CA PRO A 93 -1.65 14.24 5.36
C PRO A 93 -2.22 13.09 6.20
N HIS A 94 -2.56 11.99 5.51
CA HIS A 94 -3.14 10.79 6.09
C HIS A 94 -2.59 9.55 5.40
N TYR A 95 -2.62 8.41 6.10
CA TYR A 95 -2.71 7.09 5.47
C TYR A 95 -4.16 6.64 5.56
N ALA A 96 -4.74 6.09 4.49
CA ALA A 96 -6.12 5.65 4.48
C ALA A 96 -6.28 4.31 3.74
N ALA A 97 -7.20 3.46 4.22
CA ALA A 97 -7.49 2.15 3.66
C ALA A 97 -8.98 1.82 3.83
N TRP A 98 -9.64 1.48 2.72
CA TRP A 98 -11.01 0.97 2.76
C TRP A 98 -11.04 -0.44 3.33
N SER A 99 -12.06 -0.72 4.13
CA SER A 99 -12.51 -2.09 4.41
C SER A 99 -12.82 -2.84 3.10
N PRO A 100 -12.73 -4.18 3.07
CA PRO A 100 -12.99 -4.99 1.87
C PRO A 100 -14.32 -4.71 1.17
N ARG A 101 -15.40 -4.45 1.92
CA ARG A 101 -16.72 -4.08 1.39
C ARG A 101 -16.85 -2.61 1.02
N GLY A 102 -15.87 -1.78 1.39
CA GLY A 102 -15.84 -0.35 1.06
C GLY A 102 -16.84 0.50 1.84
N ASP A 103 -17.37 0.00 2.95
CA ASP A 103 -18.36 0.68 3.79
C ASP A 103 -17.73 1.45 4.95
N VAL A 104 -16.55 1.05 5.40
CA VAL A 104 -15.75 1.75 6.42
C VAL A 104 -14.38 2.15 5.86
N LEU A 105 -13.97 3.40 6.08
CA LEU A 105 -12.62 3.87 5.86
C LEU A 105 -11.85 3.88 7.19
N SER A 106 -10.72 3.15 7.24
CA SER A 106 -9.72 3.37 8.29
C SER A 106 -8.70 4.38 7.82
N TYR A 107 -8.27 5.28 8.72
CA TYR A 107 -7.26 6.26 8.38
C TYR A 107 -6.46 6.71 9.60
N VAL A 108 -5.19 7.02 9.37
CA VAL A 108 -4.27 7.56 10.37
C VAL A 108 -4.11 9.05 10.14
N ALA A 109 -4.37 9.84 11.18
CA ALA A 109 -4.26 11.30 11.18
C ALA A 109 -3.62 11.80 12.47
N GLN A 110 -3.16 13.05 12.47
CA GLN A 110 -2.83 13.75 13.71
C GLN A 110 -4.10 14.09 14.49
N SER A 111 -4.03 13.98 15.82
CA SER A 111 -5.08 14.42 16.73
C SER A 111 -4.50 15.20 17.90
N SER A 112 -5.35 15.69 18.80
CA SER A 112 -4.92 16.30 20.05
C SER A 112 -4.17 15.34 20.98
N TYR A 113 -4.25 14.02 20.74
CA TYR A 113 -3.55 12.97 21.47
C TYR A 113 -2.32 12.42 20.71
N GLY A 114 -1.91 13.08 19.62
CA GLY A 114 -0.86 12.61 18.73
C GLY A 114 -1.40 11.78 17.56
N LEU A 115 -0.55 10.93 16.98
CA LEU A 115 -0.92 10.08 15.85
C LEU A 115 -2.00 9.08 16.28
N THR A 116 -3.12 9.05 15.53
CA THR A 116 -4.32 8.31 15.91
C THR A 116 -4.93 7.63 14.68
N LEU A 117 -5.36 6.38 14.86
CA LEU A 117 -6.19 5.64 13.92
C LEU A 117 -7.66 5.97 14.16
N PHE A 118 -8.37 6.30 13.10
CA PHE A 118 -9.80 6.60 13.11
C PHE A 118 -10.57 5.68 12.17
N LEU A 119 -11.87 5.57 12.40
CA LEU A 119 -12.82 4.96 11.48
C LEU A 119 -13.90 5.97 11.07
N SER A 120 -14.30 5.91 9.80
CA SER A 120 -15.41 6.67 9.25
C SER A 120 -16.27 5.78 8.34
N GLU A 121 -17.58 5.77 8.57
CA GLU A 121 -18.54 5.07 7.72
C GLU A 121 -18.85 5.90 6.48
N ILE A 122 -18.87 5.25 5.31
CA ILE A 122 -19.09 5.94 4.03
C ILE A 122 -20.46 6.65 3.98
N ASP A 123 -21.50 6.00 4.49
CA ASP A 123 -22.89 6.52 4.52
C ASP A 123 -23.34 6.95 5.93
N GLY A 124 -22.51 6.77 6.96
CA GLY A 124 -22.87 7.01 8.36
C GLY A 124 -22.94 8.48 8.74
N ALA A 125 -23.08 8.79 10.03
CA ALA A 125 -22.95 10.17 10.51
C ALA A 125 -21.52 10.69 10.31
N PHE A 126 -21.35 12.01 10.21
CA PHE A 126 -20.01 12.62 10.24
C PHE A 126 -19.40 12.47 11.64
N VAL A 127 -18.75 11.33 11.85
CA VAL A 127 -18.06 10.96 13.08
C VAL A 127 -16.67 10.45 12.69
N SER A 128 -15.64 11.05 13.29
CA SER A 128 -14.28 10.52 13.27
C SER A 128 -14.06 9.80 14.58
N ASP A 129 -14.27 8.48 14.61
CA ASP A 129 -14.19 7.68 15.83
C ASP A 129 -12.72 7.36 16.14
N PRO A 130 -12.10 7.93 17.20
CA PRO A 130 -10.71 7.63 17.53
C PRO A 130 -10.62 6.23 18.16
N ILE A 131 -9.88 5.34 17.51
CA ILE A 131 -9.83 3.93 17.88
C ILE A 131 -8.58 3.59 18.70
N ILE A 132 -7.40 3.91 18.17
CA ILE A 132 -6.11 3.65 18.81
C ILE A 132 -5.18 4.84 18.58
N ASN A 133 -4.51 5.29 19.63
CA ASN A 133 -3.42 6.25 19.56
C ASN A 133 -2.07 5.55 19.77
N GLY A 134 -1.03 6.02 19.09
CA GLY A 134 0.31 5.44 19.16
C GLY A 134 1.18 5.93 18.01
N ALA A 135 2.48 5.71 18.07
CA ALA A 135 3.37 6.05 16.96
C ALA A 135 4.55 5.06 16.90
N PRO A 136 4.88 4.52 15.71
CA PRO A 136 4.11 4.60 14.46
C PRO A 136 2.79 3.81 14.53
N ILE A 137 1.91 3.97 13.53
CA ILE A 137 0.68 3.16 13.37
C ILE A 137 0.69 2.51 12.00
N PHE A 138 0.54 1.19 11.98
CA PHE A 138 0.30 0.40 10.79
C PHE A 138 -0.97 -0.44 10.95
N SER A 139 -1.75 -0.60 9.89
CA SER A 139 -2.98 -1.38 9.97
C SER A 139 -3.25 -2.14 8.68
N ALA A 140 -3.96 -3.26 8.80
CA ALA A 140 -4.44 -4.07 7.68
C ALA A 140 -5.82 -4.65 8.01
N TRP A 141 -6.72 -4.55 7.04
CA TRP A 141 -8.05 -5.14 7.15
C TRP A 141 -7.98 -6.65 6.96
N CYS A 142 -8.75 -7.39 7.78
CA CYS A 142 -9.08 -8.77 7.52
C CYS A 142 -10.02 -8.85 6.30
N PRO A 143 -9.84 -9.81 5.37
CA PRO A 143 -10.72 -9.97 4.21
C PRO A 143 -12.19 -10.22 4.56
N ASP A 144 -12.52 -10.65 5.79
CA ASP A 144 -13.89 -10.87 6.24
C ASP A 144 -14.71 -9.58 6.50
N ASN A 145 -14.09 -8.41 6.33
CA ASN A 145 -14.65 -7.08 6.60
C ASN A 145 -14.89 -6.74 8.08
N ASN A 146 -14.69 -7.68 9.00
CA ASN A 146 -15.03 -7.49 10.41
C ASN A 146 -13.84 -7.08 11.26
N PHE A 147 -12.63 -7.56 10.95
CA PHE A 147 -11.47 -7.28 11.82
C PHE A 147 -10.46 -6.34 11.19
N LEU A 148 -9.87 -5.48 12.03
CA LEU A 148 -8.74 -4.63 11.67
C LEU A 148 -7.56 -4.95 12.59
N GLY A 149 -6.46 -5.44 12.01
CA GLY A 149 -5.20 -5.60 12.73
C GLY A 149 -4.49 -4.25 12.79
N VAL A 150 -4.06 -3.85 13.99
CA VAL A 150 -3.43 -2.56 14.24
C VAL A 150 -2.14 -2.77 15.05
N HIS A 151 -1.03 -2.39 14.44
CA HIS A 151 0.27 -2.31 15.09
C HIS A 151 0.54 -0.85 15.45
N ALA A 152 0.54 -0.53 16.74
CA ALA A 152 0.69 0.82 17.27
C ALA A 152 1.84 0.85 18.29
N GLY A 153 2.92 1.57 17.97
CA GLY A 153 4.14 1.53 18.78
C GLY A 153 4.71 0.12 18.84
N ASP A 154 4.76 -0.46 20.04
CA ASP A 154 5.23 -1.83 20.27
C ASP A 154 4.08 -2.85 20.38
N GLU A 155 2.83 -2.42 20.37
CA GLU A 155 1.68 -3.28 20.61
C GLU A 155 0.99 -3.67 19.31
N LEU A 156 0.59 -4.95 19.21
CA LEU A 156 -0.30 -5.45 18.16
C LEU A 156 -1.65 -5.80 18.76
N ALA A 157 -2.71 -5.23 18.19
CA ALA A 157 -4.08 -5.51 18.56
C ALA A 157 -4.94 -5.85 17.33
N VAL A 158 -6.07 -6.51 17.58
CA VAL A 158 -7.13 -6.73 16.60
C VAL A 158 -8.40 -6.07 17.12
N ILE A 159 -9.11 -5.41 16.22
CA ILE A 159 -10.31 -4.62 16.53
C ILE A 159 -11.49 -5.22 15.77
N GLU A 160 -12.55 -5.56 16.49
CA GLU A 160 -13.84 -5.92 15.90
C GLU A 160 -14.52 -4.64 15.40
N VAL A 161 -14.87 -4.59 14.11
CA VAL A 161 -15.44 -3.41 13.47
C VAL A 161 -16.95 -3.54 13.33
N GLU A 162 -17.46 -4.69 12.92
CA GLU A 162 -18.89 -4.99 12.84
C GLU A 162 -19.37 -5.55 14.21
N GLY A 163 -19.59 -4.67 15.19
CA GLY A 163 -20.12 -5.11 16.48
C GLY A 163 -19.79 -4.19 17.64
N SER A 164 -19.16 -4.76 18.67
CA SER A 164 -18.97 -4.13 19.98
C SER A 164 -17.79 -3.15 20.04
N ARG A 165 -17.01 -3.03 18.96
CA ARG A 165 -15.75 -2.27 18.91
C ARG A 165 -14.73 -2.76 19.94
N THR A 166 -14.77 -4.05 20.29
CA THR A 166 -13.79 -4.61 21.22
C THR A 166 -12.42 -4.69 20.59
N THR A 167 -11.42 -4.28 21.37
CA THR A 167 -10.00 -4.42 21.05
C THR A 167 -9.43 -5.60 21.84
N ALA A 168 -8.83 -6.55 21.13
CA ALA A 168 -8.09 -7.65 21.71
C ALA A 168 -6.59 -7.45 21.48
N ASN A 169 -5.79 -7.46 22.54
CA ASN A 169 -4.34 -7.47 22.42
C ASN A 169 -3.88 -8.83 21.87
N VAL A 170 -3.04 -8.82 20.84
CA VAL A 170 -2.44 -10.02 20.25
C VAL A 170 -1.00 -10.20 20.72
N ALA A 171 -0.24 -9.10 20.81
CA ALA A 171 1.09 -9.11 21.36
C ALA A 171 1.40 -7.76 22.04
N GLU A 172 1.90 -7.82 23.27
CA GLU A 172 2.38 -6.65 24.01
C GLU A 172 3.71 -6.11 23.45
N ARG A 173 4.46 -6.92 22.71
CA ARG A 173 5.74 -6.53 22.09
C ARG A 173 5.93 -7.13 20.70
N ALA A 174 5.57 -6.36 19.70
CA ALA A 174 5.47 -6.71 18.29
C ALA A 174 6.54 -6.01 17.45
N VAL A 175 7.81 -6.03 17.89
CA VAL A 175 8.90 -5.28 17.21
C VAL A 175 9.54 -6.10 16.08
N GLY A 176 9.98 -5.41 15.02
CA GLY A 176 10.74 -5.98 13.92
C GLY A 176 9.93 -6.20 12.64
N PHE A 177 8.68 -5.73 12.59
CA PHE A 177 7.87 -5.62 11.39
C PHE A 177 6.99 -4.36 11.48
N ARG A 178 6.22 -4.05 10.42
CA ARG A 178 5.30 -2.92 10.41
C ARG A 178 3.85 -3.38 10.34
N THR A 179 3.43 -3.89 9.18
CA THR A 179 2.02 -4.22 8.94
C THR A 179 1.76 -5.72 9.16
N PRO A 180 0.75 -6.11 9.95
CA PRO A 180 0.33 -7.51 10.03
C PRO A 180 -0.30 -7.93 8.69
N ALA A 181 -0.21 -9.22 8.35
CA ALA A 181 -0.77 -9.75 7.10
C ALA A 181 -1.90 -10.74 7.39
N PHE A 182 -2.95 -10.73 6.56
CA PHE A 182 -4.09 -11.61 6.66
C PHE A 182 -4.14 -12.54 5.44
N SER A 183 -4.44 -13.82 5.66
CA SER A 183 -4.66 -14.77 4.56
C SER A 183 -5.98 -14.47 3.83
N SER A 184 -6.07 -14.80 2.54
CA SER A 184 -7.24 -14.51 1.71
C SER A 184 -8.53 -15.17 2.21
N ASP A 185 -8.42 -16.28 2.92
CA ASP A 185 -9.55 -17.00 3.52
C ASP A 185 -9.96 -16.46 4.91
N ALA A 186 -9.34 -15.35 5.35
CA ALA A 186 -9.57 -14.71 6.64
C ALA A 186 -9.34 -15.63 7.86
N ASN A 187 -8.56 -16.71 7.73
CA ASN A 187 -8.34 -17.66 8.83
C ASN A 187 -7.03 -17.43 9.60
N ILE A 188 -6.06 -16.75 8.99
CA ILE A 188 -4.71 -16.60 9.54
C ILE A 188 -4.31 -15.13 9.56
N MET A 189 -3.85 -14.67 10.73
CA MET A 189 -3.01 -13.49 10.87
C MET A 189 -1.54 -13.90 10.96
N ALA A 190 -0.70 -13.30 10.15
CA ALA A 190 0.75 -13.34 10.29
C ALA A 190 1.27 -12.04 10.90
N TYR A 191 2.17 -12.17 11.87
CA TYR A 191 2.85 -11.05 12.52
C TYR A 191 4.24 -11.51 12.97
N ALA A 192 5.06 -10.59 13.48
CA ALA A 192 6.36 -10.95 14.04
C ALA A 192 6.49 -10.49 15.49
N VAL A 193 7.27 -11.22 16.27
CA VAL A 193 7.69 -10.81 17.62
C VAL A 193 9.20 -10.93 17.74
N PRO A 194 9.86 -10.16 18.59
CA PRO A 194 11.30 -10.26 18.77
C PRO A 194 11.73 -11.64 19.25
N ALA A 195 12.77 -12.19 18.64
CA ALA A 195 13.37 -13.46 19.03
C ALA A 195 14.88 -13.42 18.78
N GLU A 196 15.70 -14.14 19.54
CA GLU A 196 17.15 -14.09 19.32
C GLU A 196 17.62 -15.25 18.40
N PRO A 197 18.33 -14.96 17.30
CA PRO A 197 18.56 -13.62 16.68
C PRO A 197 17.37 -13.16 15.82
N GLY A 198 17.07 -11.86 15.82
CA GLY A 198 16.07 -11.21 14.95
C GLY A 198 14.61 -11.30 15.43
N VAL A 199 13.76 -11.99 14.65
CA VAL A 199 12.32 -12.10 14.90
C VAL A 199 11.81 -13.52 14.71
N ALA A 200 10.75 -13.85 15.44
CA ALA A 200 9.90 -15.01 15.22
C ALA A 200 8.68 -14.60 14.40
N ILE A 201 8.45 -15.27 13.28
CA ILE A 201 7.22 -15.19 12.49
C ILE A 201 6.15 -16.00 13.22
N MET A 202 5.07 -15.31 13.55
CA MET A 202 3.95 -15.83 14.32
C MET A 202 2.72 -15.98 13.44
N ARG A 203 1.93 -17.00 13.76
CA ARG A 203 0.61 -17.27 13.20
C ARG A 203 -0.43 -17.20 14.31
N ALA A 204 -1.48 -16.43 14.14
CA ALA A 204 -2.67 -16.46 14.97
C ALA A 204 -3.90 -16.86 14.15
N HIS A 205 -4.75 -17.70 14.72
CA HIS A 205 -6.11 -17.92 14.21
C HIS A 205 -7.05 -16.93 14.88
N PHE A 206 -7.92 -16.28 14.10
CA PHE A 206 -8.86 -15.28 14.63
C PHE A 206 -9.87 -15.83 15.64
N GLN A 207 -10.15 -17.14 15.58
CA GLN A 207 -11.07 -17.83 16.48
C GLN A 207 -10.35 -18.73 17.50
N GLY A 208 -9.02 -18.64 17.61
CA GLY A 208 -8.21 -19.48 18.50
C GLY A 208 -7.46 -18.66 19.56
N THR A 209 -7.16 -19.29 20.70
CA THR A 209 -6.30 -18.68 21.71
C THR A 209 -4.83 -18.86 21.33
N GLY A 210 -4.07 -17.76 21.31
CA GLY A 210 -2.61 -17.76 21.27
C GLY A 210 -2.00 -17.86 19.87
N GLY A 211 -0.98 -17.04 19.63
CA GLY A 211 -0.15 -17.17 18.44
C GLY A 211 0.86 -18.30 18.58
N ARG A 212 1.18 -18.93 17.45
CA ARG A 212 2.20 -19.99 17.34
C ARG A 212 3.35 -19.49 16.48
N GLU A 213 4.58 -19.75 16.93
CA GLU A 213 5.78 -19.52 16.12
C GLU A 213 5.83 -20.52 14.95
N VAL A 214 6.08 -20.00 13.75
CA VAL A 214 6.17 -20.75 12.49
C VAL A 214 7.61 -20.81 12.00
N HIS A 215 8.35 -19.70 12.09
CA HIS A 215 9.72 -19.62 11.61
C HIS A 215 10.50 -18.50 12.32
N ARG A 216 11.83 -18.51 12.25
CA ARG A 216 12.69 -17.43 12.75
C ARG A 216 13.55 -16.86 11.64
N LEU A 217 13.73 -15.54 11.64
CA LEU A 217 14.59 -14.84 10.70
C LEU A 217 15.51 -13.86 11.44
N PRO A 218 16.78 -13.71 11.02
CA PRO A 218 17.81 -13.00 11.78
C PRO A 218 17.75 -11.46 11.60
N GLY A 219 16.59 -10.88 11.33
CA GLY A 219 16.45 -9.46 11.00
C GLY A 219 15.00 -8.98 10.98
N GLY A 220 14.80 -7.72 10.60
CA GLY A 220 13.48 -7.15 10.43
C GLY A 220 12.78 -7.69 9.18
N VAL A 221 11.45 -7.69 9.20
CA VAL A 221 10.64 -8.32 8.16
C VAL A 221 9.49 -7.44 7.68
N ALA A 222 9.16 -7.58 6.40
CA ALA A 222 7.92 -7.11 5.80
C ALA A 222 7.23 -8.31 5.14
N MET A 223 5.91 -8.41 5.24
CA MET A 223 5.19 -9.66 4.96
C MET A 223 3.96 -9.42 4.10
N ALA A 224 3.67 -10.35 3.21
CA ALA A 224 2.40 -10.40 2.49
C ALA A 224 2.07 -11.85 2.14
N PHE A 225 0.79 -12.24 2.27
CA PHE A 225 0.33 -13.53 1.78
C PHE A 225 0.32 -13.54 0.25
N ARG A 226 0.66 -14.69 -0.32
CA ARG A 226 0.39 -14.99 -1.73
C ARG A 226 -1.13 -15.15 -1.90
N PRO A 227 -1.79 -14.33 -2.74
CA PRO A 227 -3.24 -14.37 -2.91
C PRO A 227 -3.78 -15.78 -3.19
N GLY A 228 -4.89 -16.13 -2.54
CA GLY A 228 -5.56 -17.43 -2.71
C GLY A 228 -4.86 -18.63 -2.05
N THR A 229 -3.79 -18.40 -1.28
CA THR A 229 -3.02 -19.46 -0.60
C THR A 229 -2.80 -19.14 0.87
N CYS A 230 -2.23 -20.11 1.60
CA CYS A 230 -1.67 -19.91 2.94
C CYS A 230 -0.15 -19.72 2.93
N GLU A 231 0.45 -19.42 1.78
CA GLU A 231 1.89 -19.13 1.70
C GLU A 231 2.15 -17.66 2.05
N LEU A 232 3.00 -17.43 3.05
CA LEU A 232 3.45 -16.10 3.43
C LEU A 232 4.78 -15.79 2.74
N THR A 233 4.83 -14.70 1.98
CA THR A 233 6.08 -14.14 1.48
C THR A 233 6.65 -13.15 2.49
N VAL A 234 7.92 -13.32 2.84
CA VAL A 234 8.62 -12.51 3.84
C VAL A 234 9.86 -11.89 3.21
N ALA A 235 9.91 -10.56 3.15
CA ALA A 235 11.11 -9.80 2.84
C ALA A 235 11.92 -9.59 4.11
N LEU A 236 13.16 -10.07 4.12
CA LEU A 236 14.10 -9.97 5.26
C LEU A 236 15.09 -8.82 5.04
N THR A 237 15.29 -7.99 6.05
CA THR A 237 16.40 -7.03 6.10
C THR A 237 17.24 -7.22 7.36
N ARG A 238 18.55 -7.29 7.20
CA ARG A 238 19.52 -7.30 8.31
C ARG A 238 20.03 -5.89 8.65
N GLN A 239 19.66 -4.90 7.83
CA GLN A 239 20.01 -3.49 8.00
C GLN A 239 18.75 -2.64 7.78
N PRO A 240 17.82 -2.59 8.76
CA PRO A 240 16.54 -1.89 8.59
C PRO A 240 16.71 -0.42 8.15
N ASP A 241 17.74 0.26 8.64
CA ASP A 241 18.04 1.66 8.33
C ASP A 241 18.44 1.89 6.86
N SER A 242 18.79 0.84 6.12
CA SER A 242 19.13 0.94 4.69
C SER A 242 17.91 1.17 3.80
N GLY A 243 16.71 0.81 4.26
CA GLY A 243 15.49 0.80 3.45
C GLY A 243 15.48 -0.27 2.35
N VAL A 244 16.38 -1.26 2.41
CA VAL A 244 16.53 -2.36 1.44
C VAL A 244 16.45 -3.70 2.17
N PHE A 245 15.86 -4.69 1.50
CA PHE A 245 15.79 -6.08 1.93
C PHE A 245 16.81 -6.94 1.19
N ASP A 246 17.29 -7.99 1.86
CA ASP A 246 18.35 -8.89 1.40
C ASP A 246 17.82 -10.14 0.69
N GLU A 247 16.66 -10.63 1.16
CA GLU A 247 16.11 -11.95 0.78
C GLU A 247 14.58 -11.92 0.77
N LEU A 248 13.98 -12.73 -0.11
CA LEU A 248 12.56 -13.09 -0.04
C LEU A 248 12.43 -14.56 0.32
N TRP A 249 11.57 -14.86 1.28
CA TRP A 249 11.24 -16.20 1.74
C TRP A 249 9.77 -16.50 1.48
N SER A 250 9.43 -17.76 1.22
CA SER A 250 8.07 -18.29 1.25
C SER A 250 7.96 -19.26 2.41
N ILE A 251 6.92 -19.09 3.24
CA ILE A 251 6.66 -19.88 4.43
C ILE A 251 5.25 -20.43 4.35
N ASP A 252 5.08 -21.74 4.45
CA ASP A 252 3.76 -22.37 4.57
C ASP A 252 3.15 -22.09 5.95
N MET A 253 2.02 -21.39 5.98
CA MET A 253 1.29 -21.04 7.19
C MET A 253 0.14 -22.01 7.52
N ALA A 254 -0.18 -22.98 6.65
CA ALA A 254 -1.26 -23.94 6.91
C ALA A 254 -0.78 -25.14 7.74
N GLY A 255 0.46 -25.61 7.52
CA GLY A 255 0.99 -26.85 8.09
C GLY A 255 1.45 -26.78 9.55
N GLU A 256 1.59 -27.95 10.18
CA GLU A 256 2.20 -28.08 11.52
C GLU A 256 3.73 -28.05 11.50
N ALA A 257 4.36 -28.38 10.38
CA ALA A 257 5.80 -28.22 10.18
C ALA A 257 5.99 -27.17 9.09
N ALA A 258 6.45 -25.99 9.46
CA ALA A 258 6.61 -24.88 8.54
C ALA A 258 7.69 -25.20 7.49
N GLY A 259 7.27 -25.41 6.24
CA GLY A 259 8.19 -25.38 5.11
C GLY A 259 8.56 -23.93 4.82
N ALA A 260 9.82 -23.57 5.01
CA ALA A 260 10.36 -22.28 4.59
C ALA A 260 11.32 -22.49 3.41
N ARG A 261 11.13 -21.73 2.33
CA ARG A 261 12.01 -21.74 1.16
C ARG A 261 12.47 -20.34 0.79
N LEU A 262 13.71 -20.21 0.37
CA LEU A 262 14.25 -18.98 -0.18
C LEU A 262 13.75 -18.82 -1.62
N LEU A 263 13.09 -17.68 -1.92
CA LEU A 263 12.64 -17.30 -3.27
C LEU A 263 13.70 -16.50 -4.01
N TRP A 264 14.34 -15.58 -3.29
CA TRP A 264 15.21 -14.57 -3.87
C TRP A 264 16.33 -14.20 -2.91
N ARG A 265 17.52 -13.96 -3.44
CA ARG A 265 18.65 -13.36 -2.72
C ARG A 265 19.23 -12.22 -3.54
N GLY A 266 19.29 -11.04 -2.93
CA GLY A 266 19.75 -9.82 -3.56
C GLY A 266 18.94 -8.62 -3.07
N PRO A 267 19.45 -7.39 -3.28
CA PRO A 267 18.79 -6.19 -2.81
C PRO A 267 17.43 -6.00 -3.49
N LEU A 268 16.39 -5.69 -2.72
CA LEU A 268 15.10 -5.22 -3.21
C LEU A 268 14.50 -4.20 -2.23
N VAL A 269 13.61 -3.32 -2.70
CA VAL A 269 12.94 -2.33 -1.83
C VAL A 269 11.49 -2.71 -1.55
N ALA A 270 10.84 -3.39 -2.48
CA ALA A 270 9.45 -3.80 -2.35
C ALA A 270 9.16 -5.03 -3.21
N PHE A 271 8.10 -5.75 -2.88
CA PHE A 271 7.48 -6.73 -3.76
C PHE A 271 5.96 -6.60 -3.73
N PHE A 272 5.30 -6.95 -4.83
CA PHE A 272 3.85 -6.89 -4.97
C PHE A 272 3.35 -8.13 -5.72
N TRP A 273 2.54 -8.95 -5.06
CA TRP A 273 1.87 -10.08 -5.70
C TRP A 273 0.81 -9.62 -6.71
N ALA A 274 0.75 -10.27 -7.86
CA ALA A 274 -0.40 -10.14 -8.76
C ALA A 274 -1.66 -10.72 -8.08
N PRO A 275 -2.88 -10.21 -8.37
CA PRO A 275 -4.11 -10.64 -7.70
C PRO A 275 -4.39 -12.15 -7.80
N GLN A 276 -3.91 -12.80 -8.86
CA GLN A 276 -4.07 -14.25 -9.09
C GLN A 276 -3.03 -15.09 -8.33
N GLY A 277 -2.01 -14.46 -7.73
CA GLY A 277 -0.97 -15.14 -6.96
C GLY A 277 -0.01 -16.00 -7.80
N ASP A 278 -0.02 -15.91 -9.13
CA ASP A 278 0.85 -16.67 -10.03
C ASP A 278 2.24 -16.02 -10.21
N ARG A 279 2.34 -14.72 -9.97
CA ARG A 279 3.57 -13.92 -10.11
C ARG A 279 3.62 -12.74 -9.16
N MET A 280 4.81 -12.18 -8.98
CA MET A 280 5.02 -10.93 -8.26
C MET A 280 5.92 -9.98 -9.06
N VAL A 281 5.84 -8.69 -8.75
CA VAL A 281 6.85 -7.71 -9.17
C VAL A 281 7.69 -7.32 -7.97
N ALA A 282 9.01 -7.52 -8.07
CA ALA A 282 10.00 -7.02 -7.14
C ALA A 282 10.63 -5.72 -7.69
N ILE A 283 10.83 -4.72 -6.83
CA ILE A 283 11.50 -3.47 -7.19
C ILE A 283 12.95 -3.53 -6.72
N VAL A 284 13.86 -3.56 -7.69
CA VAL A 284 15.27 -3.86 -7.49
C VAL A 284 16.11 -2.61 -7.77
N PRO A 285 16.96 -2.15 -6.83
CA PRO A 285 17.91 -1.09 -7.12
C PRO A 285 18.94 -1.59 -8.14
N THR A 286 19.27 -0.76 -9.13
CA THR A 286 20.11 -1.21 -10.25
C THR A 286 21.60 -1.09 -9.92
N HIS A 287 22.10 0.13 -9.71
CA HIS A 287 23.45 0.41 -9.25
C HIS A 287 23.38 1.20 -7.95
N THR A 288 24.29 0.91 -7.02
CA THR A 288 24.34 1.60 -5.74
C THR A 288 24.64 3.08 -5.94
N GLY A 289 23.67 3.94 -5.62
CA GLY A 289 23.86 5.39 -5.46
C GLY A 289 23.34 6.29 -6.58
N ASP A 290 22.88 5.74 -7.72
CA ASP A 290 22.33 6.56 -8.82
C ASP A 290 20.81 6.81 -8.72
N GLY A 291 20.15 6.21 -7.71
CA GLY A 291 18.73 6.37 -7.43
C GLY A 291 17.81 5.66 -8.42
N ARG A 292 18.34 4.78 -9.29
CA ARG A 292 17.59 4.07 -10.32
C ARG A 292 17.17 2.67 -9.89
N PHE A 293 15.95 2.32 -10.25
CA PHE A 293 15.31 1.05 -9.94
C PHE A 293 14.82 0.40 -11.21
N SER A 294 14.72 -0.93 -11.21
CA SER A 294 14.01 -1.70 -12.22
C SER A 294 12.91 -2.50 -11.55
N ALA A 295 11.78 -2.66 -12.22
CA ALA A 295 10.74 -3.61 -11.82
C ALA A 295 11.04 -4.97 -12.45
N TRP A 296 11.04 -6.03 -11.64
CA TRP A 296 11.36 -7.39 -12.03
C TRP A 296 10.14 -8.27 -11.77
N ALA A 297 9.62 -8.89 -12.82
CA ALA A 297 8.59 -9.91 -12.70
C ALA A 297 9.26 -11.23 -12.28
N LEU A 298 8.75 -11.83 -11.22
CA LEU A 298 9.13 -13.14 -10.74
C LEU A 298 7.88 -14.03 -10.75
N ASP A 299 8.02 -15.32 -11.09
CA ASP A 299 6.94 -16.28 -10.85
C ASP A 299 6.75 -16.54 -9.35
N ALA A 300 5.75 -17.34 -9.00
CA ALA A 300 5.46 -17.68 -7.61
C ALA A 300 6.62 -18.44 -6.92
N GLU A 301 7.50 -19.06 -7.71
CA GLU A 301 8.65 -19.79 -7.24
C GLU A 301 9.88 -18.90 -7.04
N GLY A 302 9.83 -17.62 -7.46
CA GLY A 302 10.91 -16.65 -7.38
C GLY A 302 11.80 -16.60 -8.63
N GLN A 303 11.43 -17.30 -9.71
CA GLN A 303 12.20 -17.31 -10.95
C GLN A 303 11.91 -16.09 -11.80
N PHE A 304 12.96 -15.59 -12.44
CA PHE A 304 12.90 -14.38 -13.27
C PHE A 304 12.04 -14.55 -14.53
N ALA A 305 10.99 -13.75 -14.64
CA ALA A 305 10.04 -13.74 -15.76
C ALA A 305 10.17 -12.50 -16.67
N GLY A 306 10.88 -11.45 -16.25
CA GLY A 306 11.11 -10.25 -17.05
C GLY A 306 11.51 -9.05 -16.20
N ALA A 307 12.00 -7.98 -16.82
CA ALA A 307 12.25 -6.72 -16.14
C ALA A 307 12.06 -5.53 -17.07
N THR A 308 11.80 -4.37 -16.48
CA THR A 308 11.80 -3.08 -17.15
C THR A 308 13.22 -2.55 -17.33
N GLU A 309 13.36 -1.56 -18.22
CA GLU A 309 14.51 -0.67 -18.14
C GLU A 309 14.56 0.06 -16.78
N PRO A 310 15.75 0.48 -16.32
CA PRO A 310 15.87 1.30 -15.11
C PRO A 310 15.05 2.58 -15.23
N PHE A 311 14.49 3.05 -14.13
CA PHE A 311 13.79 4.33 -14.02
C PHE A 311 14.12 4.99 -12.68
N VAL A 312 13.90 6.30 -12.58
CA VAL A 312 13.98 7.05 -11.31
C VAL A 312 12.55 7.20 -10.80
N PRO A 313 12.15 6.53 -9.70
CA PRO A 313 10.83 6.70 -9.10
C PRO A 313 10.48 8.15 -8.81
N SER A 314 9.20 8.51 -8.88
CA SER A 314 8.72 9.78 -8.34
C SER A 314 8.84 9.81 -6.80
N VAL A 315 8.62 10.98 -6.19
CA VAL A 315 8.61 11.10 -4.72
C VAL A 315 7.52 10.25 -4.08
N ASP A 316 6.28 10.34 -4.58
CA ASP A 316 5.14 9.67 -3.96
C ASP A 316 5.18 8.15 -4.23
N TYR A 317 5.68 7.71 -5.39
CA TYR A 317 5.92 6.29 -5.65
C TYR A 317 6.98 5.72 -4.72
N ARG A 318 8.07 6.44 -4.41
CA ARG A 318 9.05 5.98 -3.40
C ARG A 318 8.42 5.76 -2.03
N THR A 319 7.45 6.57 -1.63
CA THR A 319 6.72 6.35 -0.38
C THR A 319 5.92 5.04 -0.44
N VAL A 320 5.20 4.79 -1.54
CA VAL A 320 4.48 3.51 -1.76
C VAL A 320 5.45 2.33 -1.67
N LEU A 321 6.61 2.41 -2.31
CA LEU A 321 7.63 1.37 -2.26
C LEU A 321 8.22 1.18 -0.86
N GLY A 322 8.56 2.27 -0.17
CA GLY A 322 9.16 2.24 1.15
C GLY A 322 8.23 1.61 2.19
N PHE A 323 6.93 1.76 2.04
CA PHE A 323 5.89 1.23 2.94
C PHE A 323 5.00 0.18 2.24
N PHE A 324 5.57 -0.61 1.32
CA PHE A 324 4.79 -1.49 0.44
C PHE A 324 3.90 -2.50 1.19
N ASP A 325 4.33 -3.01 2.35
CA ASP A 325 3.56 -3.92 3.20
C ASP A 325 2.29 -3.29 3.76
N GLN A 326 2.26 -1.96 3.89
CA GLN A 326 1.05 -1.19 4.18
C GLN A 326 0.32 -0.78 2.90
N PHE A 327 1.01 -0.15 1.96
CA PHE A 327 0.36 0.42 0.77
C PHE A 327 -0.22 -0.63 -0.17
N ALA A 328 0.34 -1.85 -0.24
CA ALA A 328 -0.22 -2.91 -1.06
C ALA A 328 -1.65 -3.33 -0.63
N THR A 329 -2.06 -3.02 0.60
CA THR A 329 -3.41 -3.32 1.10
C THR A 329 -4.44 -2.25 0.74
N SER A 330 -4.01 -1.07 0.26
CA SER A 330 -4.88 0.10 0.04
C SER A 330 -4.71 0.76 -1.32
N HIS A 331 -3.55 0.60 -1.94
CA HIS A 331 -3.11 1.29 -3.15
C HIS A 331 -2.57 0.26 -4.15
N HIS A 332 -3.42 -0.15 -5.09
CA HIS A 332 -3.11 -1.28 -5.97
C HIS A 332 -2.34 -0.86 -7.22
N LEU A 333 -1.13 -1.40 -7.39
CA LEU A 333 -0.30 -1.16 -8.57
C LEU A 333 -0.56 -2.16 -9.70
N TRP A 334 -1.06 -3.36 -9.37
CA TRP A 334 -1.49 -4.33 -10.36
C TRP A 334 -2.89 -4.00 -10.87
N SER A 335 -3.10 -4.21 -12.17
CA SER A 335 -4.44 -4.25 -12.73
C SER A 335 -5.23 -5.42 -12.11
N PRO A 336 -6.57 -5.33 -12.02
CA PRO A 336 -7.38 -6.41 -11.45
C PRO A 336 -7.21 -7.76 -12.17
N ASP A 337 -6.97 -7.74 -13.48
CA ASP A 337 -6.66 -8.93 -14.30
C ASP A 337 -5.24 -9.46 -14.09
N GLY A 338 -4.41 -8.75 -13.32
CA GLY A 338 -3.03 -9.07 -13.01
C GLY A 338 -2.04 -8.83 -14.14
N GLU A 339 -2.46 -8.40 -15.33
CA GLU A 339 -1.57 -8.30 -16.50
C GLU A 339 -0.68 -7.06 -16.50
N GLY A 340 -1.21 -5.93 -16.02
CA GLY A 340 -0.53 -4.65 -16.02
C GLY A 340 -0.03 -4.25 -14.63
N PHE A 341 1.16 -3.65 -14.57
CA PHE A 341 1.75 -3.11 -13.36
C PHE A 341 2.08 -1.63 -13.55
N LEU A 342 1.62 -0.78 -12.62
CA LEU A 342 1.88 0.66 -12.64
C LEU A 342 3.23 1.00 -12.04
N LEU A 343 3.96 1.84 -12.75
CA LEU A 343 5.21 2.47 -12.34
C LEU A 343 5.01 3.98 -12.39
N ALA A 344 5.68 4.73 -11.53
CA ALA A 344 5.68 6.18 -11.64
C ALA A 344 7.07 6.78 -11.39
N GLY A 345 7.48 7.70 -12.27
CA GLY A 345 8.81 8.28 -12.28
C GLY A 345 9.29 8.66 -13.69
N ARG A 346 10.60 8.59 -13.91
CA ARG A 346 11.25 9.01 -15.16
C ARG A 346 12.12 7.93 -15.75
N LEU A 347 12.07 7.77 -17.07
CA LEU A 347 13.02 6.94 -17.79
C LEU A 347 14.35 7.70 -18.00
N PRO A 348 15.52 7.04 -17.95
CA PRO A 348 16.83 7.66 -18.09
C PRO A 348 17.05 8.44 -19.39
N GLY A 349 16.33 8.09 -20.45
CA GLY A 349 16.41 8.74 -21.76
C GLY A 349 15.60 10.03 -21.90
N ASP A 350 14.68 10.32 -20.98
CA ASP A 350 13.74 11.46 -21.08
C ASP A 350 14.34 12.80 -20.60
N ALA A 351 15.61 12.82 -20.22
CA ALA A 351 16.25 14.00 -19.66
C ALA A 351 16.57 15.03 -20.75
N VAL A 352 15.71 16.05 -20.88
CA VAL A 352 16.27 17.40 -20.93
C VAL A 352 16.78 17.68 -19.50
N SER A 353 18.05 18.04 -19.34
CA SER A 353 18.61 18.35 -18.02
C SER A 353 17.68 19.31 -17.26
N ALA A 354 17.57 19.15 -15.94
CA ALA A 354 16.77 20.05 -15.09
C ALA A 354 17.13 21.54 -15.29
N ALA A 355 18.33 21.84 -15.81
CA ALA A 355 18.77 23.17 -16.21
C ALA A 355 18.04 23.78 -17.42
N PHE A 356 17.35 22.98 -18.23
CA PHE A 356 16.60 23.41 -19.42
C PHE A 356 15.08 23.33 -19.25
N GLY A 357 14.62 22.89 -18.07
CA GLY A 357 13.21 22.64 -17.79
C GLY A 357 12.76 21.28 -18.30
N ASP A 358 12.20 20.47 -17.41
CA ASP A 358 11.34 19.35 -17.76
C ASP A 358 9.88 19.83 -17.59
N PRO A 359 9.17 20.15 -18.69
CA PRO A 359 7.83 20.68 -18.59
C PRO A 359 6.81 19.64 -18.09
N VAL A 360 7.12 18.34 -18.15
CA VAL A 360 6.15 17.28 -17.84
C VAL A 360 6.33 16.72 -16.43
N GLY A 361 7.56 16.54 -15.97
CA GLY A 361 7.81 16.02 -14.63
C GLY A 361 7.95 14.50 -14.59
N ASP A 362 7.29 13.86 -13.62
CA ASP A 362 7.21 12.41 -13.53
C ASP A 362 6.06 11.89 -14.40
N TYR A 363 6.19 10.67 -14.91
CA TYR A 363 5.18 9.97 -15.69
C TYR A 363 4.62 8.81 -14.90
N VAL A 364 3.33 8.54 -15.11
CA VAL A 364 2.75 7.23 -14.86
C VAL A 364 2.96 6.37 -16.09
N MET A 365 3.43 5.16 -15.83
CA MET A 365 3.76 4.17 -16.84
C MET A 365 3.08 2.85 -16.51
N LEU A 366 2.72 2.10 -17.55
CA LEU A 366 2.14 0.78 -17.46
C LEU A 366 3.08 -0.23 -18.08
N TRP A 367 3.35 -1.31 -17.35
CA TRP A 367 4.17 -2.41 -17.85
C TRP A 367 3.38 -3.71 -17.80
N GLU A 368 3.33 -4.44 -18.91
CA GLU A 368 2.90 -5.84 -18.87
C GLU A 368 4.04 -6.66 -18.27
N ALA A 369 3.86 -7.20 -17.06
CA ALA A 369 4.94 -7.75 -16.23
C ALA A 369 5.51 -9.09 -16.75
N ARG A 370 6.08 -9.07 -17.95
CA ARG A 370 6.62 -10.21 -18.70
C ARG A 370 7.83 -9.81 -19.53
N ARG A 371 8.67 -10.79 -19.86
CA ARG A 371 9.87 -10.58 -20.68
C ARG A 371 9.54 -9.94 -22.02
N GLY A 372 10.29 -8.89 -22.37
CA GLY A 372 10.23 -8.24 -23.68
C GLY A 372 9.02 -7.33 -23.89
N ALA A 373 8.14 -7.18 -22.90
CA ALA A 373 7.07 -6.20 -22.96
C ALA A 373 7.61 -4.79 -22.73
N PRO A 374 7.30 -3.82 -23.60
CA PRO A 374 7.70 -2.44 -23.42
C PRO A 374 6.91 -1.80 -22.27
N VAL A 375 7.47 -0.72 -21.72
CA VAL A 375 6.77 0.17 -20.80
C VAL A 375 5.99 1.20 -21.62
N GLU A 376 4.69 1.28 -21.39
CA GLU A 376 3.77 2.25 -22.01
C GLU A 376 3.66 3.50 -21.14
N VAL A 377 3.90 4.68 -21.70
CA VAL A 377 3.65 5.94 -20.99
C VAL A 377 2.15 6.24 -21.01
N VAL A 378 1.52 6.28 -19.84
CA VAL A 378 0.10 6.58 -19.67
C VAL A 378 -0.15 8.10 -19.65
N GLY A 379 0.81 8.86 -19.10
CA GLY A 379 0.80 10.31 -19.10
C GLY A 379 1.47 10.91 -17.85
N PRO A 380 1.39 12.23 -17.66
CA PRO A 380 1.96 12.91 -16.49
C PRO A 380 1.33 12.42 -15.19
N GLY A 381 2.16 12.23 -14.15
CA GLY A 381 1.69 11.86 -12.81
C GLY A 381 2.81 11.43 -11.88
N ASP A 382 2.64 11.71 -10.59
CA ASP A 382 3.57 11.33 -9.54
C ASP A 382 3.25 9.91 -9.02
N VAL A 383 1.99 9.50 -9.01
CA VAL A 383 1.62 8.11 -8.68
C VAL A 383 0.26 7.77 -9.26
N ALA A 384 0.00 6.48 -9.52
CA ALA A 384 -1.31 6.01 -9.94
C ALA A 384 -1.64 4.65 -9.34
N PHE A 385 -2.95 4.37 -9.24
CA PHE A 385 -3.47 3.14 -8.67
C PHE A 385 -4.65 2.63 -9.49
N PHE A 386 -4.75 1.31 -9.57
CA PHE A 386 -5.94 0.60 -10.03
C PHE A 386 -6.98 0.49 -8.91
N PRO A 387 -8.26 0.26 -9.24
CA PRO A 387 -9.23 -0.19 -8.26
C PRO A 387 -8.77 -1.53 -7.64
N PRO A 388 -9.18 -1.81 -6.39
CA PRO A 388 -8.96 -3.11 -5.78
C PRO A 388 -9.51 -4.24 -6.66
N PRO A 389 -8.83 -5.40 -6.71
CA PRO A 389 -9.42 -6.57 -7.35
C PRO A 389 -10.73 -6.94 -6.63
N GLN A 390 -11.78 -7.25 -7.39
CA GLN A 390 -13.00 -7.81 -6.82
C GLN A 390 -12.69 -9.21 -6.27
N GLN A 391 -12.99 -9.44 -5.00
CA GLN A 391 -12.80 -10.73 -4.33
C GLN A 391 -13.89 -11.73 -4.70
#